data_AF-A0A926C6Z7-F1
#
_entry.id   AF-A0A926C6Z7-F1
#
_cell.length_a   1.000
_cell.length_b   1.000
_cell.length_c   1.000
_cell.angle_alpha   90.00
_cell.angle_beta   90.00
_cell.angle_gamma   90.00
#
_symmetry.space_group_name_H-M   'P 1'
#
loop_
_entity.id
_entity.type
_entity.pdbx_description
1 polymer ?
#
loop_
_entity_poly.entity_id
_entity_poly.type
_entity_poly.pdbx_seq_one_letter_code
_entity_poly.pdbx_strand_id
1 'polypeptide(L)'
;ENTKRQIRLLSELLPVDELGNPSKGGISTSPLSYRRWFDWELPAARDHIFSQTTQNVLDVVAELIRLRQRTDRLMHLDLEPEPDGVIETTDEFITWFTEYLLPMGLEQLTAEFGMTDEEAETAIVEHVRLCYDVCHVAVGYERPAEVLAKLKNYGLRVGKIQVSAALKAEFSDAADQREAVRQAFAQFNEPTYLHQVVARMATGELVRYPDLTDALAAFDANHAEWRAHFHVPIFVKEYGVLQSTQDDIREVLNLLRDSPFTNQLEVETYTWDVLPDDLKLDLVDSIERELTWVLTV
;
A
#
# COMPACT_ATOMS: atom_id res chain seq x y z
N GLU A 1 -2.37 14.10 15.71
CA GLU A 1 -1.51 15.33 15.73
C GLU A 1 -0.35 15.32 14.72
N ASN A 2 0.54 14.30 14.67
CA ASN A 2 1.66 14.31 13.72
C ASN A 2 1.22 14.44 12.24
N THR A 3 0.24 13.66 11.81
CA THR A 3 -0.34 13.75 10.45
C THR A 3 -0.91 15.13 10.14
N LYS A 4 -1.69 15.72 11.08
CA LYS A 4 -2.22 17.09 10.94
C LYS A 4 -1.10 18.13 10.76
N ARG A 5 0.02 17.97 11.49
CA ARG A 5 1.19 18.85 11.34
C ARG A 5 1.84 18.68 9.96
N GLN A 6 2.03 17.45 9.49
CA GLN A 6 2.58 17.20 8.15
C GLN A 6 1.68 17.79 7.06
N ILE A 7 0.36 17.63 7.17
CA ILE A 7 -0.62 18.22 6.23
C ILE A 7 -0.45 19.74 6.14
N ARG A 8 -0.36 20.43 7.29
CA ARG A 8 -0.16 21.89 7.34
C ARG A 8 1.19 22.31 6.73
N LEU A 9 2.25 21.56 7.00
CA LEU A 9 3.57 21.85 6.42
C LEU A 9 3.56 21.65 4.91
N LEU A 10 3.06 20.51 4.43
CA LEU A 10 2.98 20.20 3.01
C LEU A 10 2.10 21.23 2.28
N SER A 11 0.98 21.65 2.86
CA SER A 11 0.10 22.64 2.21
C SER A 11 0.77 23.98 1.95
N GLU A 12 1.73 24.38 2.79
CA GLU A 12 2.52 25.61 2.57
C GLU A 12 3.63 25.40 1.54
N LEU A 13 4.15 24.17 1.40
CA LEU A 13 5.24 23.83 0.47
C LEU A 13 4.75 23.48 -0.94
N LEU A 14 3.46 23.13 -1.09
CA LEU A 14 2.93 22.71 -2.38
C LEU A 14 2.99 23.83 -3.42
N PRO A 15 3.52 23.53 -4.62
CA PRO A 15 3.63 24.51 -5.68
C PRO A 15 2.24 24.96 -6.14
N VAL A 16 2.21 26.14 -6.75
CA VAL A 16 1.09 26.57 -7.59
C VAL A 16 1.41 26.22 -9.04
N ASP A 17 0.39 25.87 -9.83
CA ASP A 17 0.57 25.65 -11.26
C ASP A 17 0.85 26.98 -11.99
N GLU A 18 1.09 26.90 -13.30
CA GLU A 18 1.38 28.08 -14.14
C GLU A 18 0.24 29.13 -14.14
N LEU A 19 -0.97 28.72 -13.77
CA LEU A 19 -2.16 29.57 -13.68
C LEU A 19 -2.38 30.10 -12.25
N GLY A 20 -1.49 29.76 -11.30
CA GLY A 20 -1.59 30.15 -9.91
C GLY A 20 -2.55 29.29 -9.08
N ASN A 21 -3.08 28.18 -9.62
CA ASN A 21 -3.95 27.29 -8.86
C ASN A 21 -3.11 26.45 -7.90
N PRO A 22 -3.60 26.19 -6.68
CA PRO A 22 -2.89 25.34 -5.74
C PRO A 22 -2.84 23.88 -6.22
N SER A 23 -1.65 23.29 -6.21
CA SER A 23 -1.51 21.85 -6.44
C SER A 23 -2.24 21.05 -5.37
N LYS A 24 -2.82 19.92 -5.77
CA LYS A 24 -3.36 18.91 -4.85
C LYS A 24 -2.19 18.20 -4.17
N GLY A 25 -2.34 17.83 -2.90
CA GLY A 25 -1.33 17.05 -2.18
C GLY A 25 -1.92 15.93 -1.34
N GLY A 26 -1.18 14.83 -1.24
CA GLY A 26 -1.52 13.68 -0.41
C GLY A 26 -0.42 13.38 0.61
N ILE A 27 -0.82 12.85 1.76
CA ILE A 27 0.10 12.17 2.68
C ILE A 27 -0.40 10.75 2.86
N SER A 28 0.49 9.77 2.66
CA SER A 28 0.20 8.37 2.96
C SER A 28 0.38 8.06 4.44
N THR A 29 -0.32 7.05 4.92
CA THR A 29 -0.16 6.51 6.27
C THR A 29 -0.46 5.01 6.28
N SER A 30 0.18 4.31 7.21
CA SER A 30 -0.05 2.89 7.55
C SER A 30 -1.55 2.58 7.74
N PRO A 31 -1.97 1.30 7.67
CA PRO A 31 -3.36 0.85 7.60
C PRO A 31 -4.05 0.92 8.94
N LEU A 32 -4.10 2.11 9.57
CA LEU A 32 -4.65 2.38 10.90
C LEU A 32 -3.82 1.81 12.06
N SER A 33 -3.48 0.52 12.03
CA SER A 33 -2.71 -0.18 13.08
C SER A 33 -2.19 -1.55 12.62
N TYR A 34 -1.47 -2.23 13.49
CA TYR A 34 -0.92 -3.57 13.25
C TYR A 34 -1.79 -4.65 13.88
N ARG A 35 -2.24 -5.62 13.08
CA ARG A 35 -3.24 -6.62 13.48
C ARG A 35 -2.82 -7.46 14.69
N ARG A 36 -1.54 -7.82 14.77
CA ARG A 36 -0.99 -8.71 15.82
C ARG A 36 -0.88 -8.05 17.20
N TRP A 37 -1.10 -6.75 17.33
CA TRP A 37 -1.14 -6.09 18.64
C TRP A 37 -2.46 -6.31 19.40
N PHE A 38 -3.45 -6.92 18.74
CA PHE A 38 -4.79 -7.10 19.28
C PHE A 38 -5.20 -8.57 19.24
N ASP A 39 -6.18 -8.94 20.07
CA ASP A 39 -6.84 -10.25 20.00
C ASP A 39 -7.75 -10.30 18.76
N TRP A 40 -7.14 -10.33 17.59
CA TRP A 40 -7.83 -10.15 16.32
C TRP A 40 -8.88 -11.22 16.07
N GLU A 41 -8.84 -12.38 16.71
CA GLU A 41 -9.90 -13.40 16.57
C GLU A 41 -11.22 -13.03 17.25
N LEU A 42 -11.24 -12.00 18.12
CA LEU A 42 -12.43 -11.55 18.81
C LEU A 42 -13.12 -10.41 18.03
N PRO A 43 -14.37 -10.58 17.55
CA PRO A 43 -15.07 -9.53 16.81
C PRO A 43 -15.14 -8.19 17.56
N ALA A 44 -15.40 -8.22 18.87
CA ALA A 44 -15.45 -7.01 19.69
C ALA A 44 -14.10 -6.26 19.75
N ALA A 45 -12.97 -6.97 19.66
CA ALA A 45 -11.65 -6.34 19.61
C ALA A 45 -11.42 -5.65 18.25
N ARG A 46 -11.87 -6.27 17.14
CA ARG A 46 -11.84 -5.68 15.79
C ARG A 46 -12.69 -4.41 15.73
N ASP A 47 -13.93 -4.48 16.19
CA ASP A 47 -14.85 -3.33 16.17
C ASP A 47 -14.30 -2.16 16.99
N HIS A 48 -13.69 -2.46 18.15
CA HIS A 48 -13.08 -1.44 19.00
C HIS A 48 -11.93 -0.72 18.29
N ILE A 49 -10.98 -1.46 17.69
CA ILE A 49 -9.84 -0.84 17.02
C ILE A 49 -10.24 -0.09 15.76
N PHE A 50 -11.16 -0.64 14.95
CA PHE A 50 -11.68 0.08 13.79
C PHE A 50 -12.39 1.36 14.20
N SER A 51 -13.27 1.34 15.20
CA SER A 51 -13.95 2.56 15.68
C SER A 51 -12.95 3.60 16.18
N GLN A 52 -12.00 3.18 17.03
CA GLN A 52 -11.03 4.09 17.64
C GLN A 52 -10.10 4.74 16.59
N THR A 53 -9.61 3.96 15.63
CA THR A 53 -8.71 4.47 14.59
C THR A 53 -9.45 5.28 13.53
N THR A 54 -10.70 4.90 13.21
CA THR A 54 -11.59 5.69 12.32
C THR A 54 -11.83 7.08 12.89
N GLN A 55 -12.08 7.20 14.20
CA GLN A 55 -12.22 8.51 14.83
C GLN A 55 -10.96 9.38 14.65
N ASN A 56 -9.77 8.78 14.75
CA ASN A 56 -8.51 9.52 14.49
C ASN A 56 -8.38 9.97 13.02
N VAL A 57 -8.87 9.17 12.07
CA VAL A 57 -8.93 9.55 10.65
C VAL A 57 -9.92 10.70 10.44
N LEU A 58 -11.10 10.64 11.05
CA LEU A 58 -12.12 11.70 10.94
C LEU A 58 -11.64 13.03 11.54
N ASP A 59 -10.89 12.99 12.64
CA ASP A 59 -10.21 14.17 13.19
C ASP A 59 -9.24 14.81 12.18
N VAL A 60 -8.59 14.01 11.33
CA VAL A 60 -7.74 14.49 10.23
C VAL A 60 -8.60 15.04 9.09
N VAL A 61 -9.69 14.37 8.72
CA VAL A 61 -10.65 14.85 7.71
C VAL A 61 -11.20 16.23 8.09
N ALA A 62 -11.60 16.42 9.34
CA ALA A 62 -12.09 17.70 9.83
C ALA A 62 -11.02 18.82 9.76
N GLU A 63 -9.73 18.50 9.92
CA GLU A 63 -8.64 19.46 9.68
C GLU A 63 -8.45 19.75 8.18
N LEU A 64 -8.54 18.73 7.33
CA LEU A 64 -8.44 18.86 5.87
C LEU A 64 -9.56 19.74 5.29
N ILE A 65 -10.79 19.57 5.76
CA ILE A 65 -11.94 20.40 5.39
C ILE A 65 -11.69 21.86 5.78
N ARG A 66 -11.28 22.12 7.03
CA ARG A 66 -10.95 23.48 7.50
C ARG A 66 -9.78 24.10 6.73
N LEU A 67 -8.81 23.30 6.32
CA LEU A 67 -7.69 23.76 5.52
C LEU A 67 -8.16 24.17 4.13
N ARG A 68 -8.98 23.34 3.47
CA ARG A 68 -9.57 23.66 2.17
C ARG A 68 -10.39 24.94 2.23
N GLN A 69 -11.23 25.11 3.25
CA GLN A 69 -12.03 26.34 3.44
C GLN A 69 -11.17 27.61 3.60
N ARG A 70 -9.98 27.51 4.21
CA ARG A 70 -9.10 28.66 4.46
C ARG A 70 -8.18 29.00 3.29
N THR A 71 -7.79 28.01 2.49
CA THR A 71 -6.67 28.13 1.55
C THR A 71 -7.02 27.74 0.12
N ASP A 72 -8.20 27.17 -0.10
CA ASP A 72 -8.60 26.54 -1.35
C ASP A 72 -7.63 25.44 -1.83
N ARG A 73 -6.85 24.85 -0.91
CA ARG A 73 -5.96 23.70 -1.19
C ARG A 73 -6.66 22.39 -0.88
N LEU A 74 -6.74 21.50 -1.88
CA LEU A 74 -7.27 20.15 -1.68
C LEU A 74 -6.12 19.24 -1.24
N MET A 75 -6.20 18.82 0.01
CA MET A 75 -5.29 17.85 0.61
C MET A 75 -6.03 16.54 0.88
N HIS A 76 -5.33 15.41 0.85
CA HIS A 76 -5.93 14.10 1.19
C HIS A 76 -4.99 13.25 2.04
N LEU A 77 -5.58 12.33 2.80
CA LEU A 77 -4.93 11.27 3.55
C LEU A 77 -5.12 9.96 2.78
N ASP A 78 -4.01 9.28 2.50
CA ASP A 78 -3.98 8.06 1.71
C ASP A 78 -3.68 6.87 2.62
N LEU A 79 -4.67 6.03 2.92
CA LEU A 79 -4.43 4.82 3.71
C LEU A 79 -3.79 3.77 2.83
N GLU A 80 -2.73 3.16 3.33
CA GLU A 80 -1.95 2.13 2.65
C GLU A 80 -2.24 0.76 3.28
N PRO A 81 -3.09 -0.08 2.65
CA PRO A 81 -3.18 -1.49 3.04
C PRO A 81 -1.82 -2.16 2.91
N GLU A 82 -1.43 -2.93 3.92
CA GLU A 82 -0.15 -3.64 3.96
C GLU A 82 -0.29 -5.02 4.64
N PRO A 83 0.61 -5.97 4.34
CA PRO A 83 0.67 -7.28 5.00
C PRO A 83 0.66 -7.18 6.54
N ASP A 84 -0.20 -7.98 7.20
CA ASP A 84 -0.43 -7.98 8.65
C ASP A 84 -0.97 -6.66 9.25
N GLY A 85 -1.29 -5.66 8.41
CA GLY A 85 -2.05 -4.47 8.79
C GLY A 85 -3.46 -4.80 9.28
N VAL A 86 -4.13 -3.93 10.03
CA VAL A 86 -5.56 -4.15 10.31
C VAL A 86 -6.42 -4.05 9.05
N ILE A 87 -5.96 -3.28 8.06
CA ILE A 87 -6.41 -3.30 6.67
C ILE A 87 -5.25 -3.83 5.81
N GLU A 88 -5.41 -5.01 5.24
CA GLU A 88 -4.39 -5.67 4.42
C GLU A 88 -4.76 -5.69 2.94
N THR A 89 -6.04 -5.89 2.62
CA THR A 89 -6.51 -6.07 1.24
C THR A 89 -7.42 -4.93 0.79
N THR A 90 -7.63 -4.82 -0.52
CA THR A 90 -8.61 -3.88 -1.08
C THR A 90 -10.01 -4.11 -0.54
N ASP A 91 -10.41 -5.37 -0.36
CA ASP A 91 -11.75 -5.70 0.17
C ASP A 91 -11.88 -5.24 1.64
N GLU A 92 -10.85 -5.42 2.45
CA GLU A 92 -10.83 -4.90 3.82
C GLU A 92 -10.85 -3.37 3.86
N PHE A 93 -10.15 -2.70 2.93
CA PHE A 93 -10.20 -1.23 2.81
C PHE A 93 -11.60 -0.74 2.48
N ILE A 94 -12.26 -1.38 1.50
CA ILE A 94 -13.63 -1.05 1.10
C ILE A 94 -14.58 -1.29 2.28
N THR A 95 -14.51 -2.45 2.93
CA THR A 95 -15.33 -2.78 4.11
C THR A 95 -15.15 -1.75 5.21
N TRP A 96 -13.92 -1.41 5.58
CA TRP A 96 -13.66 -0.38 6.58
C TRP A 96 -14.25 0.98 6.16
N PHE A 97 -14.04 1.37 4.91
CA PHE A 97 -14.53 2.66 4.40
C PHE A 97 -16.07 2.73 4.47
N THR A 98 -16.76 1.68 4.06
CA THR A 98 -18.23 1.67 3.97
C THR A 98 -18.93 1.38 5.30
N GLU A 99 -18.33 0.57 6.17
CA GLU A 99 -18.97 0.13 7.42
C GLU A 99 -18.57 0.98 8.63
N TYR A 100 -17.42 1.66 8.59
CA TYR A 100 -16.93 2.48 9.70
C TYR A 100 -16.77 3.95 9.32
N LEU A 101 -15.91 4.25 8.32
CA LEU A 101 -15.54 5.63 8.01
C LEU A 101 -16.73 6.46 7.55
N LEU A 102 -17.51 5.95 6.61
CA LEU A 102 -18.68 6.67 6.09
C LEU A 102 -19.72 6.90 7.20
N PRO A 103 -20.28 5.88 7.89
CA PRO A 103 -21.31 6.12 8.89
C PRO A 103 -20.88 7.06 10.02
N MET A 104 -19.66 6.87 10.56
CA MET A 104 -19.13 7.74 11.62
C MET A 104 -18.84 9.16 11.09
N GLY A 105 -18.36 9.27 9.86
CA GLY A 105 -18.05 10.55 9.23
C GLY A 105 -19.30 11.36 8.90
N LEU A 106 -20.37 10.73 8.42
CA LEU A 106 -21.66 11.39 8.19
C LEU A 106 -22.19 12.03 9.48
N GLU A 107 -22.17 11.29 10.59
CA GLU A 107 -22.58 11.80 11.91
C GLU A 107 -21.70 12.98 12.35
N GLN A 108 -20.38 12.81 12.31
CA GLN A 108 -19.45 13.85 12.75
C GLN A 108 -19.54 15.12 11.88
N LEU A 109 -19.51 14.99 10.56
CA LEU A 109 -19.46 16.14 9.66
C LEU A 109 -20.79 16.89 9.62
N THR A 110 -21.92 16.19 9.78
CA THR A 110 -23.22 16.84 9.99
C THR A 110 -23.22 17.66 11.28
N ALA A 111 -22.75 17.09 12.39
CA ALA A 111 -22.73 17.77 13.68
C ALA A 111 -21.75 18.95 13.72
N GLU A 112 -20.58 18.81 13.09
CA GLU A 112 -19.47 19.77 13.19
C GLU A 112 -19.54 20.88 12.12
N PHE A 113 -19.97 20.55 10.91
CA PHE A 113 -19.98 21.47 9.76
C PHE A 113 -21.39 21.77 9.23
N GLY A 114 -22.44 21.12 9.73
CA GLY A 114 -23.81 21.31 9.25
C GLY A 114 -24.04 20.77 7.83
N MET A 115 -23.19 19.83 7.39
CA MET A 115 -23.29 19.19 6.08
C MET A 115 -24.51 18.26 6.01
N THR A 116 -25.08 18.13 4.82
CA THR A 116 -25.96 17.01 4.47
C THR A 116 -25.17 15.72 4.31
N ASP A 117 -25.84 14.56 4.34
CA ASP A 117 -25.19 13.27 4.14
C ASP A 117 -24.40 13.22 2.81
N GLU A 118 -24.96 13.78 1.73
CA GLU A 118 -24.31 13.83 0.40
C GLU A 118 -23.04 14.70 0.40
N GLU A 119 -23.08 15.85 1.07
CA GLU A 119 -21.92 16.74 1.21
C GLU A 119 -20.82 16.10 2.08
N ALA A 120 -21.21 15.44 3.16
CA ALA A 120 -20.29 14.73 4.05
C ALA A 120 -19.63 13.53 3.37
N GLU A 121 -20.39 12.70 2.66
CA GLU A 121 -19.87 11.59 1.85
C GLU A 121 -18.87 12.10 0.81
N THR A 122 -19.23 13.16 0.07
CA THR A 122 -18.34 13.81 -0.90
C THR A 122 -17.04 14.27 -0.24
N ALA A 123 -17.12 14.97 0.89
CA ALA A 123 -15.95 15.45 1.62
C ALA A 123 -15.04 14.30 2.10
N ILE A 124 -15.62 13.20 2.59
CA ILE A 124 -14.86 12.02 3.04
C ILE A 124 -14.12 11.39 1.85
N VAL A 125 -14.80 11.13 0.73
CA VAL A 125 -14.19 10.55 -0.48
C VAL A 125 -13.12 11.47 -1.10
N GLU A 126 -13.27 12.78 -0.96
CA GLU A 126 -12.26 13.74 -1.43
C GLU A 126 -10.99 13.72 -0.59
N HIS A 127 -11.13 13.56 0.72
CA HIS A 127 -10.06 13.71 1.71
C HIS A 127 -9.47 12.39 2.21
N VAL A 128 -10.13 11.25 2.02
CA VAL A 128 -9.63 9.92 2.38
C VAL A 128 -9.59 9.05 1.14
N ARG A 129 -8.39 8.54 0.81
CA ARG A 129 -8.15 7.77 -0.41
C ARG A 129 -7.27 6.57 -0.13
N LEU A 130 -7.11 5.73 -1.14
CA LEU A 130 -6.16 4.62 -1.10
C LEU A 130 -4.75 5.10 -1.50
N CYS A 131 -3.74 4.75 -0.71
CA CYS A 131 -2.36 4.68 -1.17
C CYS A 131 -2.16 3.33 -1.84
N TYR A 132 -1.95 3.32 -3.16
CA TYR A 132 -1.78 2.10 -3.92
C TYR A 132 -0.30 1.70 -3.92
N ASP A 133 0.13 0.89 -2.96
CA ASP A 133 1.45 0.27 -2.98
C ASP A 133 1.42 -1.00 -3.85
N VAL A 134 2.22 -1.02 -4.91
CA VAL A 134 2.24 -2.11 -5.89
C VAL A 134 2.81 -3.39 -5.27
N CYS A 135 3.81 -3.28 -4.39
CA CYS A 135 4.38 -4.41 -3.66
C CYS A 135 3.33 -5.06 -2.75
N HIS A 136 2.61 -4.28 -1.95
CA HIS A 136 1.60 -4.79 -1.02
C HIS A 136 0.45 -5.50 -1.74
N VAL A 137 -0.10 -4.87 -2.78
CA VAL A 137 -1.14 -5.47 -3.62
C VAL A 137 -0.64 -6.78 -4.24
N ALA A 138 0.60 -6.80 -4.73
CA ALA A 138 1.18 -8.01 -5.31
C ALA A 138 1.41 -9.11 -4.27
N VAL A 139 1.90 -8.78 -3.07
CA VAL A 139 2.05 -9.73 -1.95
C VAL A 139 0.69 -10.30 -1.54
N GLY A 140 -0.37 -9.49 -1.55
CA GLY A 140 -1.75 -9.92 -1.31
C GLY A 140 -2.37 -10.79 -2.41
N TYR A 141 -1.64 -11.07 -3.50
CA TYR A 141 -2.14 -11.76 -4.70
C TYR A 141 -3.33 -11.06 -5.38
N GLU A 142 -3.49 -9.76 -5.14
CA GLU A 142 -4.54 -8.97 -5.77
C GLU A 142 -4.14 -8.58 -7.20
N ARG A 143 -5.12 -8.50 -8.11
CA ARG A 143 -4.89 -8.17 -9.52
C ARG A 143 -5.09 -6.68 -9.75
N PRO A 144 -4.13 -5.94 -10.31
CA PRO A 144 -4.22 -4.49 -10.43
C PRO A 144 -5.51 -3.99 -11.09
N ALA A 145 -5.89 -4.56 -12.24
CA ALA A 145 -7.13 -4.19 -12.93
C ALA A 145 -8.39 -4.44 -12.08
N GLU A 146 -8.43 -5.52 -11.29
CA GLU A 146 -9.58 -5.86 -10.44
C GLU A 146 -9.68 -4.91 -9.25
N VAL A 147 -8.56 -4.57 -8.61
CA VAL A 147 -8.51 -3.59 -7.51
C VAL A 147 -9.06 -2.25 -7.97
N LEU A 148 -8.54 -1.71 -9.08
CA LEU A 148 -8.98 -0.42 -9.61
C LEU A 148 -10.46 -0.44 -10.02
N ALA A 149 -10.94 -1.56 -10.59
CA ALA A 149 -12.35 -1.73 -10.91
C ALA A 149 -13.24 -1.73 -9.66
N LYS A 150 -12.84 -2.42 -8.58
CA LYS A 150 -13.55 -2.40 -7.30
C LYS A 150 -13.63 -0.98 -6.75
N LEU A 151 -12.50 -0.28 -6.61
CA LEU A 151 -12.48 1.10 -6.10
C LEU A 151 -13.41 2.01 -6.90
N LYS A 152 -13.35 1.92 -8.23
CA LYS A 152 -14.24 2.69 -9.12
C LYS A 152 -15.71 2.37 -8.89
N ASN A 153 -16.07 1.10 -8.71
CA ASN A 153 -17.45 0.68 -8.45
C ASN A 153 -18.00 1.24 -7.12
N TYR A 154 -17.14 1.40 -6.12
CA TYR A 154 -17.48 2.01 -4.83
C TYR A 154 -17.28 3.54 -4.79
N GLY A 155 -16.91 4.16 -5.92
CA GLY A 155 -16.65 5.61 -5.97
C GLY A 155 -15.40 6.07 -5.20
N LEU A 156 -14.55 5.14 -4.78
CA LEU A 156 -13.35 5.41 -4.00
C LEU A 156 -12.19 5.84 -4.91
N ARG A 157 -11.32 6.69 -4.37
CA ARG A 157 -10.21 7.30 -5.12
C ARG A 157 -8.88 6.73 -4.68
N VAL A 158 -7.92 6.71 -5.61
CA VAL A 158 -6.51 6.48 -5.31
C VAL A 158 -5.82 7.84 -5.17
N GLY A 159 -5.12 8.05 -4.07
CA GLY A 159 -4.40 9.29 -3.80
C GLY A 159 -3.04 9.31 -4.47
N LYS A 160 -2.30 8.21 -4.37
CA LYS A 160 -0.96 8.03 -4.93
C LYS A 160 -0.69 6.56 -5.27
N ILE A 161 0.33 6.33 -6.09
CA ILE A 161 0.94 5.01 -6.31
C ILE A 161 2.33 5.01 -5.68
N GLN A 162 2.62 4.00 -4.87
CA GLN A 162 3.98 3.64 -4.52
C GLN A 162 4.46 2.56 -5.49
N VAL A 163 5.42 2.94 -6.34
CA VAL A 163 6.05 2.11 -7.35
C VAL A 163 7.12 1.29 -6.66
N SER A 164 6.71 0.10 -6.21
CA SER A 164 7.49 -0.84 -5.42
C SER A 164 7.30 -2.26 -5.98
N ALA A 165 8.29 -3.13 -5.76
CA ALA A 165 8.23 -4.53 -6.17
C ALA A 165 8.59 -5.43 -5.00
N ALA A 166 7.89 -6.55 -4.87
CA ALA A 166 8.14 -7.64 -3.94
C ALA A 166 9.08 -8.70 -4.55
N LEU A 167 9.55 -9.63 -3.74
CA LEU A 167 10.18 -10.89 -4.20
C LEU A 167 9.13 -11.98 -4.37
N LYS A 168 9.28 -12.81 -5.40
CA LYS A 168 8.42 -13.98 -5.64
C LYS A 168 9.17 -15.16 -6.26
N ALA A 169 8.65 -16.37 -6.05
CA ALA A 169 9.03 -17.53 -6.84
C ALA A 169 7.95 -18.62 -6.77
N GLU A 170 7.75 -19.30 -7.90
CA GLU A 170 6.98 -20.53 -7.94
C GLU A 170 7.86 -21.72 -7.55
N PHE A 171 7.28 -22.69 -6.86
CA PHE A 171 7.93 -23.94 -6.51
C PHE A 171 7.53 -25.03 -7.49
N SER A 172 8.52 -25.63 -8.16
CA SER A 172 8.30 -26.78 -9.04
C SER A 172 7.99 -28.07 -8.26
N ASP A 173 7.68 -29.15 -8.96
CA ASP A 173 7.51 -30.48 -8.34
C ASP A 173 8.85 -31.15 -7.99
N ALA A 174 9.97 -30.65 -8.54
CA ALA A 174 11.29 -31.26 -8.35
C ALA A 174 11.92 -30.82 -7.02
N ALA A 175 12.14 -31.77 -6.11
CA ALA A 175 12.62 -31.51 -4.74
C ALA A 175 13.89 -30.64 -4.69
N ASP A 176 14.88 -30.90 -5.55
CA ASP A 176 16.13 -30.13 -5.57
C ASP A 176 15.92 -28.68 -5.99
N GLN A 177 15.00 -28.42 -6.94
CA GLN A 177 14.67 -27.07 -7.38
C GLN A 177 13.85 -26.32 -6.32
N ARG A 178 12.93 -27.01 -5.64
CA ARG A 178 12.18 -26.45 -4.51
C ARG A 178 13.10 -25.98 -3.40
N GLU A 179 14.08 -26.81 -3.04
CA GLU A 179 15.07 -26.45 -2.03
C GLU A 179 15.95 -25.29 -2.49
N ALA A 180 16.34 -25.23 -3.77
CA ALA A 180 17.08 -24.09 -4.31
C ALA A 180 16.32 -22.76 -4.17
N VAL A 181 15.01 -22.75 -4.45
CA VAL A 181 14.15 -21.56 -4.25
C VAL A 181 14.08 -21.18 -2.77
N ARG A 182 13.86 -22.16 -1.88
CA ARG A 182 13.82 -21.91 -0.42
C ARG A 182 15.14 -21.31 0.09
N GLN A 183 16.27 -21.83 -0.36
CA GLN A 183 17.59 -21.32 0.00
C GLN A 183 17.85 -19.93 -0.55
N ALA A 184 17.36 -19.62 -1.75
CA ALA A 184 17.47 -18.28 -2.31
C ALA A 184 16.68 -17.26 -1.47
N PHE A 185 15.45 -17.58 -1.04
CA PHE A 185 14.71 -16.73 -0.10
C PHE A 185 15.47 -16.55 1.22
N ALA A 186 16.10 -17.61 1.76
CA ALA A 186 16.86 -17.52 3.01
C ALA A 186 18.03 -16.52 2.96
N GLN A 187 18.53 -16.16 1.78
CA GLN A 187 19.58 -15.13 1.62
C GLN A 187 19.06 -13.71 1.87
N PHE A 188 17.75 -13.48 1.74
CA PHE A 188 17.09 -12.20 2.02
C PHE A 188 16.56 -12.11 3.45
N ASN A 189 16.75 -13.16 4.27
CA ASN A 189 16.32 -13.16 5.66
C ASN A 189 17.30 -12.38 6.53
N GLU A 190 16.95 -11.15 6.87
CA GLU A 190 17.76 -10.23 7.66
C GLU A 190 16.97 -9.70 8.88
N PRO A 191 17.64 -9.19 9.95
CA PRO A 191 16.98 -8.93 11.24
C PRO A 191 16.37 -7.52 11.39
N THR A 192 16.49 -6.63 10.41
CA THR A 192 16.13 -5.22 10.52
C THR A 192 14.65 -4.99 10.23
N TYR A 193 14.11 -5.64 9.21
CA TYR A 193 12.76 -5.47 8.70
C TYR A 193 11.95 -6.77 8.83
N LEU A 194 10.63 -6.62 8.89
CA LEU A 194 9.71 -7.75 8.74
C LEU A 194 9.54 -8.03 7.25
N HIS A 195 9.74 -9.28 6.85
CA HIS A 195 9.59 -9.74 5.48
C HIS A 195 8.34 -10.61 5.39
N GLN A 196 7.16 -10.02 5.58
CA GLN A 196 5.90 -10.76 5.58
C GLN A 196 5.77 -11.58 4.30
N VAL A 197 5.43 -12.86 4.43
CA VAL A 197 5.31 -13.76 3.27
C VAL A 197 3.87 -14.21 3.13
N VAL A 198 3.33 -14.10 1.92
CA VAL A 198 2.07 -14.74 1.56
C VAL A 198 2.38 -15.90 0.61
N ALA A 199 2.07 -17.09 1.08
CA ALA A 199 2.21 -18.34 0.36
C ALA A 199 0.90 -18.72 -0.31
N ARG A 200 0.94 -18.97 -1.62
CA ARG A 200 -0.12 -19.70 -2.30
C ARG A 200 0.18 -21.19 -2.22
N MET A 201 -0.71 -21.93 -1.59
CA MET A 201 -0.66 -23.39 -1.53
C MET A 201 -1.09 -24.00 -2.86
N ALA A 202 -0.77 -25.27 -3.11
CA ALA A 202 -1.19 -26.03 -4.29
C ALA A 202 -2.73 -26.15 -4.41
N THR A 203 -3.43 -26.00 -3.29
CA THR A 203 -4.91 -25.92 -3.22
C THR A 203 -5.46 -24.57 -3.69
N GLY A 204 -4.61 -23.54 -3.84
CA GLY A 204 -4.99 -22.16 -4.09
C GLY A 204 -5.23 -21.33 -2.82
N GLU A 205 -5.17 -21.94 -1.63
CA GLU A 205 -5.26 -21.23 -0.35
C GLU A 205 -4.09 -20.26 -0.17
N LEU A 206 -4.35 -19.09 0.44
CA LEU A 206 -3.33 -18.11 0.79
C LEU A 206 -3.02 -18.16 2.28
N VAL A 207 -1.79 -18.55 2.63
CA VAL A 207 -1.29 -18.63 4.00
C VAL A 207 -0.34 -17.45 4.25
N ARG A 208 -0.54 -16.74 5.36
CA ARG A 208 0.25 -15.56 5.75
C ARG A 208 1.23 -15.92 6.85
N TYR A 209 2.49 -15.56 6.63
CA TYR A 209 3.56 -15.65 7.62
C TYR A 209 4.00 -14.24 8.00
N PRO A 210 4.14 -13.94 9.32
CA PRO A 210 4.48 -12.60 9.79
C PRO A 210 5.91 -12.20 9.41
N ASP A 211 6.77 -13.18 9.10
CA ASP A 211 8.12 -12.93 8.63
C ASP A 211 8.63 -14.12 7.79
N LEU A 212 9.73 -13.89 7.07
CA LEU A 212 10.38 -14.88 6.22
C LEU A 212 10.95 -16.04 7.01
N THR A 213 11.42 -15.79 8.24
CA THR A 213 11.85 -16.86 9.16
C THR A 213 10.74 -17.87 9.43
N ASP A 214 9.49 -17.42 9.62
CA ASP A 214 8.34 -18.29 9.86
C ASP A 214 7.96 -19.09 8.60
N ALA A 215 7.96 -18.44 7.43
CA ALA A 215 7.71 -19.12 6.16
C ALA A 215 8.76 -20.21 5.87
N LEU A 216 10.04 -19.91 6.13
CA LEU A 216 11.15 -20.86 5.97
C LEU A 216 11.02 -22.08 6.91
N ALA A 217 10.53 -21.86 8.13
CA ALA A 217 10.29 -22.93 9.10
C ALA A 217 9.08 -23.80 8.74
N ALA A 218 8.05 -23.21 8.13
CA ALA A 218 6.82 -23.89 7.74
C ALA A 218 6.87 -24.51 6.33
N PHE A 219 7.99 -24.36 5.61
CA PHE A 219 8.12 -24.81 4.23
C PHE A 219 7.86 -26.32 4.06
N ASP A 220 7.03 -26.65 3.06
CA ASP A 220 6.69 -28.02 2.71
C ASP A 220 6.43 -28.21 1.21
N ALA A 221 6.04 -29.42 0.81
CA ALA A 221 5.75 -29.77 -0.59
C ALA A 221 4.43 -29.16 -1.12
N ASN A 222 3.56 -28.64 -0.27
CA ASN A 222 2.26 -28.09 -0.65
C ASN A 222 2.35 -26.61 -1.08
N HIS A 223 3.46 -25.93 -0.83
CA HIS A 223 3.68 -24.56 -1.28
C HIS A 223 3.80 -24.50 -2.82
N ALA A 224 3.03 -23.64 -3.47
CA ALA A 224 3.07 -23.45 -4.93
C ALA A 224 3.77 -22.15 -5.34
N GLU A 225 3.55 -21.05 -4.63
CA GLU A 225 4.25 -19.78 -4.84
C GLU A 225 4.46 -19.08 -3.49
N TRP A 226 5.60 -18.42 -3.33
CA TRP A 226 5.80 -17.42 -2.28
C TRP A 226 5.89 -16.02 -2.89
N ARG A 227 5.29 -15.05 -2.20
CA ARG A 227 5.54 -13.63 -2.38
C ARG A 227 5.94 -13.03 -1.04
N ALA A 228 7.13 -12.46 -0.98
CA ALA A 228 7.69 -11.87 0.24
C ALA A 228 7.75 -10.35 0.09
N HIS A 229 7.19 -9.65 1.08
CA HIS A 229 7.28 -8.21 1.17
C HIS A 229 8.75 -7.80 1.32
N PHE A 230 9.27 -7.19 0.27
CA PHE A 230 10.65 -6.76 0.18
C PHE A 230 10.74 -5.75 -0.95
N HIS A 231 10.97 -4.46 -0.69
CA HIS A 231 11.01 -3.44 -1.75
C HIS A 231 12.32 -3.53 -2.53
N VAL A 232 12.40 -4.49 -3.44
CA VAL A 232 13.55 -4.72 -4.31
C VAL A 232 13.60 -3.71 -5.45
N PRO A 233 14.79 -3.43 -6.03
CA PRO A 233 14.94 -2.53 -7.16
C PRO A 233 13.96 -2.80 -8.29
N ILE A 234 13.20 -1.76 -8.66
CA ILE A 234 12.06 -1.90 -9.58
C ILE A 234 12.48 -2.26 -11.01
N PHE A 235 13.72 -1.96 -11.40
CA PHE A 235 14.25 -2.27 -12.74
C PHE A 235 14.78 -3.71 -12.87
N VAL A 236 14.95 -4.45 -11.77
CA VAL A 236 15.46 -5.83 -11.79
C VAL A 236 14.29 -6.82 -11.75
N LYS A 237 14.26 -7.71 -12.74
CA LYS A 237 13.22 -8.75 -12.86
C LYS A 237 13.60 -10.07 -12.18
N GLU A 238 14.88 -10.44 -12.24
CA GLU A 238 15.36 -11.75 -11.84
C GLU A 238 16.45 -11.64 -10.77
N TYR A 239 16.36 -12.50 -9.76
CA TYR A 239 17.27 -12.62 -8.62
C TYR A 239 17.72 -14.07 -8.50
N GLY A 240 18.40 -14.56 -9.54
CA GLY A 240 18.75 -15.97 -9.68
C GLY A 240 17.52 -16.83 -9.95
N VAL A 241 17.14 -17.68 -8.99
CA VAL A 241 15.92 -18.51 -9.08
C VAL A 241 14.67 -17.79 -8.59
N LEU A 242 14.81 -16.59 -8.02
CA LEU A 242 13.71 -15.73 -7.62
C LEU A 242 13.43 -14.68 -8.70
N GLN A 243 12.26 -14.07 -8.64
CA GLN A 243 11.84 -12.97 -9.49
C GLN A 243 11.27 -11.83 -8.65
N SER A 244 11.13 -10.64 -9.22
CA SER A 244 10.35 -9.57 -8.61
C SER A 244 8.91 -9.51 -9.15
N THR A 245 8.04 -8.80 -8.44
CA THR A 245 6.71 -8.42 -8.95
C THR A 245 6.77 -7.21 -9.91
N GLN A 246 7.89 -6.97 -10.60
CA GLN A 246 8.02 -5.88 -11.58
C GLN A 246 6.91 -5.91 -12.65
N ASP A 247 6.44 -7.10 -13.04
CA ASP A 247 5.37 -7.22 -14.04
C ASP A 247 4.07 -6.53 -13.56
N ASP A 248 3.80 -6.52 -12.24
CA ASP A 248 2.66 -5.80 -11.64
C ASP A 248 2.84 -4.28 -11.74
N ILE A 249 4.06 -3.75 -11.56
CA ILE A 249 4.36 -2.32 -11.80
C ILE A 249 4.04 -1.94 -13.25
N ARG A 250 4.47 -2.77 -14.21
CA ARG A 250 4.22 -2.52 -15.63
C ARG A 250 2.72 -2.50 -15.94
N GLU A 251 1.95 -3.41 -15.35
CA GLU A 251 0.50 -3.43 -15.48
C GLU A 251 -0.13 -2.13 -14.92
N VAL A 252 0.24 -1.73 -13.71
CA VAL A 252 -0.27 -0.52 -13.04
C VAL A 252 0.05 0.74 -13.85
N LEU A 253 1.27 0.89 -14.36
CA LEU A 253 1.66 2.05 -15.17
C LEU A 253 0.93 2.09 -16.52
N ASN A 254 0.66 0.93 -17.13
CA ASN A 254 -0.16 0.86 -18.34
C ASN A 254 -1.62 1.25 -18.05
N LEU A 255 -2.20 0.73 -16.96
CA LEU A 255 -3.56 1.11 -16.52
C LEU A 255 -3.65 2.61 -16.24
N LEU A 256 -2.62 3.19 -15.62
CA LEU A 256 -2.54 4.62 -15.36
C LEU A 256 -2.47 5.45 -16.64
N ARG A 257 -1.70 4.99 -17.64
CA ARG A 257 -1.58 5.64 -18.95
C ARG A 257 -2.92 5.61 -19.70
N ASP A 258 -3.61 4.48 -19.67
CA ASP A 258 -4.87 4.28 -20.40
C ASP A 258 -6.03 5.02 -19.74
N SER A 259 -6.07 5.05 -18.41
CA SER A 259 -7.11 5.70 -17.62
C SER A 259 -6.53 6.32 -16.34
N PRO A 260 -6.04 7.57 -16.39
CA PRO A 260 -5.42 8.23 -15.24
C PRO A 260 -6.33 8.24 -14.00
N PHE A 261 -5.87 7.59 -12.93
CA PHE A 261 -6.59 7.51 -11.65
C PHE A 261 -5.88 8.26 -10.51
N THR A 262 -4.61 8.62 -10.69
CA THR A 262 -3.87 9.56 -9.86
C THR A 262 -2.83 10.32 -10.70
N ASN A 263 -2.23 11.35 -10.15
CA ASN A 263 -1.08 12.06 -10.70
C ASN A 263 0.14 12.05 -9.76
N GLN A 264 0.10 11.28 -8.67
CA GLN A 264 1.18 11.17 -7.70
C GLN A 264 1.78 9.75 -7.75
N LEU A 265 3.06 9.68 -8.09
CA LEU A 265 3.86 8.45 -8.08
C LEU A 265 5.05 8.67 -7.15
N GLU A 266 5.34 7.68 -6.33
CA GLU A 266 6.47 7.65 -5.40
C GLU A 266 7.24 6.35 -5.66
N VAL A 267 8.54 6.44 -5.95
CA VAL A 267 9.38 5.25 -6.15
C VAL A 267 9.97 4.86 -4.81
N GLU A 268 9.70 3.63 -4.37
CA GLU A 268 9.93 3.17 -3.01
C GLU A 268 10.84 1.95 -3.00
N THR A 269 12.16 2.18 -3.02
CA THR A 269 13.18 1.14 -2.85
C THR A 269 14.07 1.51 -1.67
N TYR A 270 14.05 0.68 -0.62
CA TYR A 270 14.86 0.86 0.60
C TYR A 270 15.95 -0.21 0.78
N THR A 271 16.04 -1.16 -0.14
CA THR A 271 16.82 -2.39 0.06
C THR A 271 18.24 -2.33 -0.48
N TRP A 272 18.73 -1.16 -0.90
CA TRP A 272 20.03 -0.96 -1.54
C TRP A 272 21.20 -1.64 -0.79
N ASP A 273 21.19 -1.58 0.54
CA ASP A 273 22.26 -2.14 1.37
C ASP A 273 22.17 -3.66 1.58
N VAL A 274 20.98 -4.24 1.39
CA VAL A 274 20.69 -5.67 1.61
C VAL A 274 20.63 -6.48 0.31
N LEU A 275 20.86 -5.83 -0.84
CA LEU A 275 21.01 -6.52 -2.12
C LEU A 275 22.29 -7.39 -2.14
N PRO A 276 22.31 -8.46 -2.96
CA PRO A 276 23.55 -9.12 -3.34
C PRO A 276 24.59 -8.13 -3.89
N ASP A 277 25.87 -8.32 -3.56
CA ASP A 277 26.94 -7.35 -3.85
C ASP A 277 27.13 -7.06 -5.34
N ASP A 278 26.80 -8.01 -6.22
CA ASP A 278 26.85 -7.85 -7.68
C ASP A 278 25.73 -6.98 -8.25
N LEU A 279 24.67 -6.71 -7.47
CA LEU A 279 23.55 -5.85 -7.83
C LEU A 279 23.64 -4.44 -7.22
N LYS A 280 24.60 -4.19 -6.33
CA LYS A 280 24.79 -2.88 -5.68
C LYS A 280 25.38 -1.86 -6.66
N LEU A 281 24.74 -0.70 -6.73
CA LEU A 281 25.27 0.52 -7.32
C LEU A 281 25.43 1.59 -6.22
N ASP A 282 26.05 2.72 -6.55
CA ASP A 282 25.97 3.90 -5.68
C ASP A 282 24.50 4.31 -5.49
N LEU A 283 24.15 4.85 -4.31
CA LEU A 283 22.77 5.20 -3.97
C LEU A 283 22.19 6.25 -4.94
N VAL A 284 22.99 7.22 -5.37
CA VAL A 284 22.51 8.27 -6.29
C VAL A 284 22.22 7.68 -7.66
N ASP A 285 23.14 6.88 -8.19
CA ASP A 285 22.99 6.19 -9.47
C ASP A 285 21.79 5.22 -9.45
N SER A 286 21.56 4.59 -8.30
CA SER A 286 20.44 3.69 -8.05
C SER A 286 19.09 4.42 -8.16
N ILE A 287 18.95 5.54 -7.45
CA ILE A 287 17.73 6.37 -7.47
C ILE A 287 17.49 6.93 -8.89
N GLU A 288 18.53 7.46 -9.54
CA GLU A 288 18.40 8.00 -10.91
C GLU A 288 17.93 6.92 -11.89
N ARG A 289 18.49 5.71 -11.79
CA ARG A 289 18.14 4.59 -12.64
C ARG A 289 16.68 4.17 -12.48
N GLU A 290 16.17 4.13 -11.25
CA GLU A 290 14.77 3.79 -11.01
C GLU A 290 13.81 4.82 -11.59
N LEU A 291 14.05 6.11 -11.31
CA LEU A 291 13.25 7.20 -11.85
C LEU A 291 13.26 7.19 -13.37
N THR A 292 14.43 6.99 -13.98
CA THR A 292 14.56 6.87 -15.44
C THR A 292 13.80 5.66 -15.96
N TRP A 293 13.87 4.51 -15.29
CA TRP A 293 13.16 3.30 -15.69
C TRP A 293 11.64 3.51 -15.70
N VAL A 294 11.07 4.13 -14.65
CA VAL A 294 9.63 4.44 -14.60
C VAL A 294 9.17 5.27 -15.79
N LEU A 295 10.00 6.21 -16.26
CA LEU A 295 9.68 7.05 -17.43
C LEU A 295 9.72 6.28 -18.77
N THR A 296 10.30 5.07 -18.81
CA THR A 296 10.42 4.25 -20.03
C THR A 296 9.36 3.16 -20.17
N VAL A 297 8.69 2.79 -19.08
CA VAL A 297 7.61 1.78 -19.03
C VAL A 297 6.32 2.44 -19.50
#